data_AF-A0A9D1LL14-F1
#
_entry.id   AF-A0A9D1LL14-F1
#
_cell.length_a   1.000
_cell.length_b   1.000
_cell.length_c   1.000
_cell.angle_alpha   90.00
_cell.angle_beta   90.00
_cell.angle_gamma   90.00
#
_symmetry.space_group_name_H-M   'P 1'
#
loop_
_entity.id
_entity.type
_entity.pdbx_description
1 polymer ?
#
loop_
_entity_poly.entity_id
_entity_poly.type
_entity_poly.pdbx_seq_one_letter_code
_entity_poly.pdbx_strand_id
1 'polypeptide(L)'
;MKAETVYKLACAIMFEKTGLDPDFQTFFPSLVTMLLQEALPYENARRETLGQPLLEKAPAVTGMDDEIPCCDLICQVALPYGMASWYFQDEMNDYRSQDYRGRYILALREAALCHGESVTDCYGGSPSCRP
;
A
#
# COMPACT_ATOMS: atom_id res chain seq x y z
N MET A 1 -3.88 5.55 7.02
CA MET A 1 -4.42 6.25 5.83
C MET A 1 -5.90 5.90 5.65
N LYS A 2 -6.78 6.83 5.25
CA LYS A 2 -8.20 6.50 5.02
C LYS A 2 -8.40 5.61 3.79
N ALA A 3 -9.35 4.68 3.87
CA ALA A 3 -9.74 3.82 2.75
C ALA A 3 -10.22 4.63 1.53
N GLU A 4 -10.92 5.74 1.73
CA GLU A 4 -11.33 6.67 0.67
C GLU A 4 -10.15 7.20 -0.16
N THR A 5 -9.00 7.45 0.48
CA THR A 5 -7.80 7.91 -0.23
C THR A 5 -7.26 6.81 -1.16
N VAL A 6 -7.22 5.58 -0.67
CA VAL A 6 -6.80 4.41 -1.46
C VAL A 6 -7.75 4.20 -2.65
N TYR A 7 -9.06 4.38 -2.43
CA TYR A 7 -10.08 4.32 -3.49
C TYR A 7 -9.83 5.35 -4.58
N LYS A 8 -9.60 6.62 -4.20
CA LYS A 8 -9.29 7.69 -5.15
C LYS A 8 -8.04 7.40 -5.97
N LEU A 9 -7.00 6.85 -5.34
CA LEU A 9 -5.76 6.46 -6.02
C LEU A 9 -6.00 5.30 -6.99
N ALA A 10 -6.79 4.30 -6.61
CA ALA A 10 -7.17 3.21 -7.50
C ALA A 10 -7.91 3.73 -8.75
N CYS A 11 -8.93 4.58 -8.56
CA CYS A 11 -9.64 5.22 -9.67
C CYS A 11 -8.68 5.99 -10.59
N ALA A 12 -7.74 6.75 -10.01
CA ALA A 12 -6.77 7.51 -10.79
C ALA A 12 -5.88 6.62 -11.67
N ILE A 13 -5.43 5.46 -11.17
CA ILE A 13 -4.62 4.50 -11.94
C ILE A 13 -5.42 3.86 -13.08
N MET A 14 -6.71 3.64 -12.86
CA MET A 14 -7.61 3.07 -13.86
C MET A 14 -8.07 4.11 -14.90
N PHE A 15 -7.78 5.39 -14.67
CA PHE A 15 -8.32 6.54 -15.41
C PHE A 15 -9.84 6.70 -15.29
N GLU A 16 -10.40 6.23 -14.17
CA GLU A 16 -11.81 6.31 -13.85
C GLU A 16 -12.15 7.52 -12.98
N LYS A 17 -13.35 8.09 -13.17
CA LYS A 17 -13.83 9.13 -12.24
C LYS A 17 -14.47 8.47 -11.02
N THR A 18 -14.19 9.04 -9.86
CA THR A 18 -14.81 8.62 -8.60
C THR A 18 -16.33 8.72 -8.69
N GLY A 19 -17.01 7.62 -8.39
CA GLY A 19 -18.48 7.56 -8.32
C GLY A 19 -19.19 7.33 -9.67
N LEU A 20 -18.46 7.08 -10.76
CA LEU A 20 -19.07 6.59 -12.00
C LEU A 20 -19.46 5.11 -11.92
N ASP A 21 -18.74 4.35 -11.09
CA ASP A 21 -19.00 2.94 -10.82
C ASP A 21 -19.44 2.77 -9.35
N PRO A 22 -20.75 2.79 -9.07
CA PRO A 22 -21.26 2.65 -7.71
C PRO A 22 -21.07 1.23 -7.16
N ASP A 23 -20.98 0.22 -8.03
CA ASP A 23 -20.78 -1.17 -7.61
C ASP A 23 -19.35 -1.33 -7.10
N PHE A 24 -18.36 -0.84 -7.87
CA PHE A 24 -16.96 -0.83 -7.43
C PHE A 24 -16.78 -0.08 -6.10
N GLN A 25 -17.43 1.08 -5.94
CA GLN A 25 -17.39 1.83 -4.68
C GLN A 25 -18.01 1.03 -3.51
N THR A 26 -19.10 0.31 -3.77
CA THR A 26 -19.80 -0.49 -2.76
C THR A 26 -18.97 -1.68 -2.30
N PHE A 27 -18.28 -2.37 -3.22
CA PHE A 27 -17.49 -3.54 -2.90
C PHE A 27 -16.07 -3.21 -2.42
N PHE A 28 -15.59 -1.98 -2.66
CA PHE A 28 -14.23 -1.55 -2.34
C PHE A 28 -13.74 -1.93 -0.92
N PRO A 29 -14.49 -1.69 0.19
CA PRO A 29 -14.02 -2.04 1.53
C PRO A 29 -13.72 -3.55 1.70
N SER A 30 -14.58 -4.39 1.13
CA SER A 30 -14.42 -5.85 1.20
C SER A 30 -13.24 -6.32 0.35
N LEU A 31 -13.09 -5.75 -0.84
CA LEU A 31 -11.97 -6.00 -1.73
C LEU A 31 -10.64 -5.60 -1.04
N VAL A 32 -10.53 -4.37 -0.53
CA VAL A 32 -9.32 -3.92 0.15
C VAL A 32 -8.98 -4.80 1.36
N THR A 33 -9.97 -5.26 2.11
CA THR A 33 -9.75 -6.20 3.23
C THR A 33 -9.07 -7.48 2.79
N MET A 34 -9.46 -8.04 1.64
CA MET A 34 -8.79 -9.21 1.06
C MET A 34 -7.35 -8.90 0.64
N LEU A 35 -7.09 -7.75 0.00
CA LEU A 35 -5.72 -7.33 -0.34
C LEU A 35 -4.85 -7.06 0.90
N LEU A 36 -5.43 -6.57 1.99
CA LEU A 36 -4.72 -6.35 3.25
C LEU A 36 -4.32 -7.69 3.90
N GLN A 37 -5.14 -8.73 3.72
CA GLN A 37 -4.79 -10.08 4.16
C GLN A 37 -3.56 -10.63 3.43
N GLU A 38 -3.42 -10.33 2.14
CA GLU A 38 -2.23 -10.68 1.35
C GLU A 38 -1.01 -9.82 1.69
N ALA A 39 -1.23 -8.54 2.03
CA ALA A 39 -0.17 -7.59 2.39
C ALA A 39 0.40 -7.79 3.80
N LEU A 40 -0.35 -8.46 4.70
CA LEU A 40 0.02 -8.70 6.10
C LEU A 40 1.46 -9.20 6.31
N PRO A 41 1.95 -10.27 5.64
CA PRO A 41 3.32 -10.74 5.83
C PRO A 41 4.37 -9.68 5.44
N TYR A 42 4.10 -8.85 4.43
CA TYR A 42 5.02 -7.79 3.98
C TYR A 42 5.06 -6.62 4.96
N GLU A 43 3.89 -6.20 5.47
CA GLU A 43 3.83 -5.16 6.51
C GLU A 43 4.50 -5.64 7.81
N ASN A 44 4.29 -6.89 8.20
CA ASN A 44 4.92 -7.45 9.39
C ASN A 44 6.44 -7.59 9.24
N ALA A 45 6.94 -7.99 8.08
CA ALA A 45 8.38 -8.01 7.81
C ALA A 45 8.99 -6.60 7.97
N ARG A 46 8.31 -5.56 7.48
CA ARG A 46 8.74 -4.16 7.66
C ARG A 46 8.63 -3.69 9.11
N ARG A 47 7.59 -4.11 9.83
CA ARG A 47 7.42 -3.78 11.26
C ARG A 47 8.51 -4.41 12.11
N GLU A 48 8.87 -5.66 11.83
CA GLU A 48 9.96 -6.36 12.49
C GLU A 48 11.30 -5.62 12.32
N THR A 49 11.64 -5.20 11.10
CA THR A 49 12.89 -4.45 10.83
C THR A 49 12.93 -3.09 11.52
N LEU A 50 11.77 -2.44 11.70
CA LEU A 50 11.66 -1.15 12.38
C LEU A 50 11.43 -1.26 13.90
N GLY A 51 11.40 -2.48 14.46
CA GLY A 51 11.10 -2.69 15.89
C GLY A 51 9.69 -2.28 16.29
N GLN A 52 8.75 -2.26 15.34
CA GLN A 52 7.34 -1.94 15.56
C GLN A 52 6.55 -3.19 15.97
N PRO A 53 5.43 -3.05 16.72
CA PRO A 53 4.61 -4.19 17.07
C PRO A 53 3.98 -4.84 15.83
N LEU A 54 4.08 -6.16 15.75
CA LEU A 54 3.48 -6.95 14.67
C LEU A 54 1.96 -6.91 14.73
N LEU A 55 1.33 -6.99 13.55
CA LEU A 55 -0.12 -7.17 13.43
C LEU A 55 -0.44 -8.66 13.47
N GLU A 56 -1.24 -9.10 14.44
CA GLU A 56 -1.69 -10.50 14.51
C GLU A 56 -2.66 -10.87 13.39
N LYS A 57 -3.44 -9.89 12.92
CA LYS A 57 -4.44 -10.04 11.87
C LYS A 57 -4.40 -8.85 10.94
N ALA A 58 -4.78 -9.08 9.70
CA ALA A 58 -4.93 -8.00 8.75
C ALA A 58 -6.06 -7.06 9.20
N PRO A 59 -5.88 -5.74 9.02
CA PRO A 59 -6.93 -4.79 9.32
C PRO A 59 -8.12 -5.02 8.38
N ALA A 60 -9.33 -5.06 8.95
CA ALA A 60 -10.57 -5.14 8.20
C ALA A 60 -11.11 -3.73 7.94
N VAL A 61 -11.53 -3.48 6.70
CA VAL A 61 -12.13 -2.21 6.26
C VAL A 61 -13.63 -2.44 6.07
N THR A 62 -14.43 -1.76 6.86
CA THR A 62 -15.90 -1.82 6.86
C THR A 62 -16.53 -0.62 6.15
N GLY A 63 -15.80 0.49 6.04
CA GLY A 63 -16.26 1.71 5.37
C GLY A 63 -15.11 2.54 4.78
N MET A 64 -15.48 3.55 3.99
CA MET A 64 -14.51 4.44 3.32
C MET A 64 -13.76 5.36 4.29
N ASP A 65 -14.36 5.66 5.44
CA ASP A 65 -13.75 6.48 6.48
C ASP A 65 -12.75 5.73 7.37
N ASP A 66 -12.68 4.40 7.23
CA ASP A 66 -11.83 3.57 8.07
C ASP A 66 -10.35 3.85 7.81
N GLU A 67 -9.57 3.85 8.88
CA GLU A 67 -8.13 3.98 8.81
C GLU A 67 -7.46 2.62 8.58
N ILE A 68 -6.60 2.59 7.57
CA ILE A 68 -5.73 1.46 7.25
C ILE A 68 -4.38 1.70 7.95
N PRO A 69 -4.00 0.86 8.94
CA PRO A 69 -2.77 1.00 9.73
C PRO A 69 -1.55 0.31 9.07
N CYS A 70 -1.49 0.28 7.74
CA CYS A 70 -0.31 -0.18 6.99
C CYS A 70 0.58 1.01 6.61
N CYS A 71 1.81 0.74 6.20
CA CYS A 71 2.70 1.79 5.73
C CYS A 71 2.19 2.49 4.46
N ASP A 72 2.72 3.68 4.22
CA ASP A 72 2.33 4.51 3.08
C ASP A 72 2.59 3.84 1.74
N LEU A 73 3.67 3.07 1.58
CA LEU A 73 3.95 2.35 0.34
C LEU A 73 2.88 1.30 0.04
N ILE A 74 2.44 0.55 1.05
CA ILE A 74 1.34 -0.41 0.86
C ILE A 74 0.05 0.34 0.56
N CYS A 75 -0.28 1.38 1.33
CA CYS A 75 -1.54 2.11 1.17
C CYS A 75 -1.65 2.88 -0.15
N GLN A 76 -0.58 3.55 -0.58
CA GLN A 76 -0.60 4.48 -1.71
C GLN A 76 -0.17 3.84 -3.03
N VAL A 77 0.59 2.75 -2.99
CA VAL A 77 1.16 2.13 -4.21
C VAL A 77 0.62 0.72 -4.40
N ALA A 78 0.81 -0.17 -3.43
CA ALA A 78 0.41 -1.56 -3.60
C ALA A 78 -1.10 -1.69 -3.71
N LEU A 79 -1.88 -1.28 -2.69
CA LEU A 79 -3.33 -1.49 -2.67
C LEU A 79 -4.03 -0.94 -3.94
N PRO A 80 -3.72 0.27 -4.45
CA PRO A 80 -4.30 0.74 -5.71
C PRO A 80 -4.04 -0.16 -6.92
N TYR A 81 -2.84 -0.75 -7.05
CA TYR A 81 -2.58 -1.73 -8.11
C TYR A 81 -3.37 -3.03 -7.93
N GLY A 82 -3.49 -3.51 -6.69
CA GLY A 82 -4.31 -4.69 -6.40
C GLY A 82 -5.78 -4.46 -6.77
N MET A 83 -6.31 -3.30 -6.42
CA MET A 83 -7.68 -2.91 -6.78
C MET A 83 -7.88 -2.81 -8.30
N ALA A 84 -6.93 -2.20 -9.01
CA ALA A 84 -6.98 -2.14 -10.47
C ALA A 84 -6.97 -3.53 -11.11
N SER A 85 -6.24 -4.49 -10.54
CA SER A 85 -6.20 -5.86 -11.07
C SER A 85 -7.56 -6.55 -11.07
N TRP A 86 -8.36 -6.35 -10.01
CA TRP A 86 -9.71 -6.92 -9.94
C TRP A 86 -10.71 -6.14 -10.79
N TYR A 87 -10.57 -4.83 -10.89
CA TYR A 87 -11.41 -4.04 -11.79
C TYR A 87 -11.27 -4.52 -13.24
N PHE A 88 -10.04 -4.65 -13.74
CA PHE A 88 -9.81 -5.15 -15.10
C PHE A 88 -10.14 -6.63 -15.28
N GLN A 89 -10.22 -7.41 -14.19
CA GLN A 89 -10.71 -8.77 -14.24
C GLN A 89 -12.22 -8.80 -14.54
N ASP A 90 -12.99 -7.91 -13.92
CA ASP A 90 -14.43 -7.78 -14.16
C ASP A 90 -14.72 -7.27 -15.59
N GLU A 91 -13.92 -6.32 -16.09
CA GLU A 91 -13.97 -5.87 -17.49
C GLU A 91 -13.53 -6.92 -18.53
N MET A 92 -13.17 -8.14 -18.10
CA MET A 92 -12.60 -9.20 -18.94
C MET A 92 -11.34 -8.78 -19.71
N ASN A 93 -10.56 -7.87 -19.14
CA ASN A 93 -9.28 -7.42 -19.67
C ASN A 93 -8.12 -8.15 -18.96
N ASP A 94 -7.98 -9.44 -19.28
CA ASP A 94 -7.02 -10.35 -18.64
C ASP A 94 -5.57 -9.82 -18.67
N TYR A 95 -5.16 -9.19 -19.77
CA TYR A 95 -3.82 -8.63 -19.91
C TYR A 95 -3.55 -7.54 -18.87
N ARG A 96 -4.46 -6.56 -18.74
CA ARG A 96 -4.30 -5.48 -17.75
C ARG A 96 -4.44 -6.02 -16.33
N SER A 97 -5.41 -6.92 -16.11
CA SER A 97 -5.59 -7.56 -14.80
C SER A 97 -4.29 -8.23 -14.31
N GLN A 98 -3.65 -9.04 -15.15
CA GLN A 98 -2.39 -9.70 -14.83
C GLN A 98 -1.22 -8.73 -14.66
N ASP A 99 -1.11 -7.69 -15.50
CA ASP A 99 -0.06 -6.66 -15.35
C ASP A 99 -0.18 -5.95 -14.00
N TYR A 100 -1.36 -5.45 -13.64
CA TYR A 100 -1.58 -4.77 -12.36
C TYR A 100 -1.42 -5.71 -11.16
N ARG A 101 -1.82 -6.99 -11.31
CA ARG A 101 -1.55 -8.00 -10.29
C ARG A 101 -0.05 -8.21 -10.08
N GLY A 102 0.74 -8.23 -11.16
CA GLY A 102 2.19 -8.27 -11.10
C GLY A 102 2.77 -7.05 -10.37
N ARG A 103 2.32 -5.84 -10.72
CA ARG A 103 2.74 -4.58 -10.06
C ARG A 103 2.40 -4.56 -8.58
N TYR A 104 1.23 -5.07 -8.18
CA TYR A 104 0.85 -5.22 -6.78
C TYR A 104 1.86 -6.06 -6.00
N ILE A 105 2.22 -7.23 -6.52
CA ILE A 105 3.18 -8.15 -5.87
C ILE A 105 4.57 -7.51 -5.78
N LEU A 106 5.01 -6.82 -6.83
CA LEU A 106 6.29 -6.09 -6.83
C LEU A 106 6.29 -4.96 -5.79
N ALA A 107 5.23 -4.15 -5.74
CA ALA A 107 5.11 -3.05 -4.78
C ALA A 107 5.10 -3.55 -3.31
N LEU A 108 4.45 -4.69 -3.04
CA LEU A 108 4.50 -5.30 -1.70
C LEU A 108 5.92 -5.72 -1.31
N ARG A 109 6.67 -6.31 -2.25
CA ARG A 109 8.07 -6.71 -2.02
C ARG A 109 8.96 -5.50 -1.77
N GLU A 110 8.79 -4.44 -2.54
CA GLU A 110 9.51 -3.18 -2.34
C GLU A 110 9.18 -2.54 -0.99
N ALA A 111 7.90 -2.52 -0.60
CA ALA A 111 7.49 -2.00 0.70
C ALA A 111 8.08 -2.75 1.89
N ALA A 112 8.30 -4.07 1.75
CA ALA A 112 8.98 -4.87 2.77
C ALA A 112 10.49 -4.58 2.84
N LEU A 113 11.11 -4.15 1.73
CA LEU A 113 12.55 -3.91 1.60
C LEU A 113 12.97 -2.45 1.86
N CYS A 114 12.04 -1.50 1.94
CA CYS A 114 12.37 -0.08 2.17
C CYS A 114 12.96 0.15 3.57
N HIS A 115 14.29 0.03 3.66
CA HIS A 115 15.12 0.42 4.79
C HIS A 115 15.13 1.95 4.92
N GLY A 116 14.62 2.47 6.03
CA GLY A 116 14.90 3.84 6.47
C GLY A 116 16.16 3.85 7.33
N GLU A 117 17.34 3.74 6.74
CA GLU A 117 18.58 3.95 7.51
C GLU A 117 18.79 5.45 7.73
N SER A 118 19.05 5.84 8.98
CA SER A 118 19.53 7.20 9.26
C SER A 118 20.95 7.34 8.76
N VAL A 119 21.18 8.24 7.80
CA VAL A 119 22.53 8.64 7.38
C VAL A 119 23.24 9.21 8.61
N THR A 120 24.21 8.47 9.13
CA THR A 120 25.08 8.95 10.19
C THR A 120 26.09 9.90 9.56
N ASP A 121 26.10 11.16 10.00
CA ASP A 121 27.09 12.13 9.56
C ASP A 121 28.48 11.74 10.10
N CYS A 122 29.25 11.06 9.26
CA CYS A 122 30.65 10.69 9.55
C CYS A 122 31.62 11.86 9.34
N TYR A 123 31.15 13.05 8.92
CA TYR A 123 31.97 14.23 8.65
C TYR A 123 31.88 15.27 9.76
N GLY A 124 31.70 14.83 11.01
CA GLY A 124 31.85 15.64 12.22
C GLY A 124 33.28 16.21 12.36
N GLY A 125 33.61 17.19 11.53
CA GLY A 125 34.79 18.02 11.66
C GLY A 125 34.58 18.95 12.83
N SER A 126 34.93 18.49 14.03
CA SER A 126 35.15 19.40 15.15
C SER A 126 36.34 20.29 14.79
N PRO A 127 36.20 21.63 14.72
CA PRO A 127 37.35 22.50 14.59
C PRO A 127 38.02 22.56 15.96
N SER A 128 38.79 21.53 16.30
CA SER A 128 39.76 21.60 17.40
C SER A 128 40.96 22.44 16.93
N CYS A 129 40.75 23.75 16.82
CA CYS A 129 41.84 24.72 16.81
C CYS A 129 41.95 25.33 18.21
N ARG A 130 42.87 24.77 19.00
CA ARG A 130 43.59 25.45 20.09
C ARG A 130 44.99 24.85 20.17
N PRO A 131 46.01 25.58 20.65
CA PRO A 131 45.95 26.86 21.37
C PRO A 131 46.28 28.10 20.54
#